data_AF-X0XQR9-F1
#
_entry.id   AF-X0XQR9-F1
#
_cell.length_a   1.000
_cell.length_b   1.000
_cell.length_c   1.000
_cell.angle_alpha   90.00
_cell.angle_beta   90.00
_cell.angle_gamma   90.00
#
_symmetry.space_group_name_H-M   'P 1'
#
loop_
_entity.id
_entity.type
_entity.pdbx_description
1 polymer ?
#
loop_
_entity_poly.entity_id
_entity_poly.type
_entity_poly.pdbx_seq_one_letter_code
_entity_poly.pdbx_strand_id
1 'polypeptide(L)'
;MQIGDVIRWNKYPYSQYNNIIKPRWFVYIGRTDIFSIPIQYYFVTTTRQKTRIISPKDGCSLLTNKFSFFTSNCYIDFEERPHTIIKSIVEKNPDIEKVGELDEKTLKEIYNGIRKSSRYSFQARLDIYNSFERDGITDLEKPVFKRSGTKLRKKKKSN
;
A
#
# COMPACT_ATOMS: atom_id res chain seq x y z
N MET A 1 3.87 -2.31 15.09
CA MET A 1 3.64 -1.28 14.06
C MET A 1 2.19 -0.85 14.14
N GLN A 2 1.95 0.44 13.89
CA GLN A 2 0.65 1.08 13.82
C GLN A 2 0.42 1.63 12.41
N ILE A 3 -0.83 1.69 11.96
CA ILE A 3 -1.18 2.27 10.67
C ILE A 3 -0.56 3.66 10.52
N GLY A 4 0.14 3.86 9.39
CA GLY A 4 0.82 5.11 9.08
C GLY A 4 2.26 5.20 9.56
N ASP A 5 2.76 4.21 10.32
CA ASP A 5 4.19 4.07 10.58
C ASP A 5 4.96 4.11 9.25
N VAL A 6 5.91 5.04 9.16
CA VAL A 6 6.84 5.13 8.04
C VAL A 6 8.15 4.51 8.48
N ILE A 7 8.55 3.46 7.78
CA ILE A 7 9.84 2.80 7.99
C ILE A 7 10.78 3.08 6.83
N ARG A 8 12.07 3.15 7.15
CA ARG A 8 13.14 3.14 6.16
C ARG A 8 13.90 1.82 6.29
N TRP A 9 13.97 1.09 5.19
CA TRP A 9 14.76 -0.12 5.11
C TRP A 9 16.09 0.22 4.44
N ASN A 10 17.15 0.33 5.25
CA ASN A 10 18.46 0.83 4.84
C ASN A 10 19.14 -0.06 3.80
N LYS A 11 19.02 -1.39 3.97
CA LYS A 11 19.56 -2.40 3.05
C LYS A 11 18.45 -3.28 2.47
N TYR A 12 17.62 -2.69 1.62
CA TYR A 12 16.53 -3.44 0.98
C TYR A 12 17.07 -4.44 -0.06
N PRO A 13 16.89 -5.77 0.13
CA PRO A 13 17.59 -6.78 -0.66
C PRO A 13 16.96 -7.06 -2.03
N TYR A 14 15.72 -6.61 -2.26
CA TYR A 14 14.97 -6.93 -3.49
C TYR A 14 15.08 -5.84 -4.55
N SER A 15 16.28 -5.30 -4.79
CA SER A 15 16.49 -4.32 -5.87
C SER A 15 16.22 -4.96 -7.23
N GLN A 16 15.22 -4.45 -7.97
CA GLN A 16 14.89 -4.96 -9.30
C GLN A 16 15.91 -4.57 -10.39
N TYR A 17 16.82 -3.62 -10.11
CA TYR A 17 17.74 -3.07 -11.11
C TYR A 17 19.15 -2.88 -10.56
N ASN A 18 20.13 -3.41 -11.30
CA ASN A 18 21.58 -3.21 -11.17
C ASN A 18 22.26 -3.68 -9.87
N ASN A 19 21.63 -4.53 -9.05
CA ASN A 19 22.20 -5.05 -7.79
C ASN A 19 22.65 -3.96 -6.79
N ILE A 20 22.23 -2.70 -6.98
CA ILE A 20 22.57 -1.62 -6.06
C ILE A 20 21.56 -1.65 -4.92
N ILE A 21 22.04 -2.01 -3.73
CA ILE A 21 21.29 -1.92 -2.49
C ILE A 21 21.07 -0.43 -2.18
N LYS A 22 19.81 -0.01 -2.15
CA LYS A 22 19.41 1.37 -1.85
C LYS A 22 18.37 1.38 -0.74
N PRO A 23 18.38 2.43 0.12
CA PRO A 23 17.34 2.58 1.12
C PRO A 23 15.99 2.81 0.44
N ARG A 24 14.93 2.27 1.04
CA ARG A 24 13.55 2.50 0.61
C ARG A 24 12.66 2.85 1.78
N TRP A 25 11.73 3.74 1.56
CA TRP A 25 10.68 4.06 2.51
C TRP A 25 9.43 3.23 2.23
N PHE A 26 8.81 2.78 3.30
CA PHE A 26 7.56 2.05 3.28
C PHE A 26 6.61 2.66 4.30
N VAL A 27 5.35 2.77 3.93
CA VAL A 27 4.27 3.16 4.84
C VAL A 27 3.49 1.90 5.17
N TYR A 28 3.37 1.59 6.45
CA TYR A 28 2.57 0.48 6.93
C TYR A 28 1.08 0.80 6.80
N ILE A 29 0.36 -0.04 6.05
CA ILE A 29 -1.06 0.13 5.74
C ILE A 29 -1.92 -1.03 6.25
N GLY A 30 -1.34 -1.96 7.00
CA GLY A 30 -2.09 -2.99 7.70
C GLY A 30 -1.44 -4.35 7.63
N ARG A 31 -2.21 -5.37 8.00
CA ARG A 31 -1.74 -6.76 8.02
C ARG A 31 -2.87 -7.70 7.67
N THR A 32 -2.51 -8.90 7.25
CA THR A 32 -3.44 -10.03 7.19
C THR A 32 -4.12 -10.25 8.54
N ASP A 33 -5.26 -10.93 8.51
CA ASP A 33 -5.97 -11.37 9.71
C ASP A 33 -5.05 -12.10 10.72
N ILE A 34 -5.35 -12.01 12.01
CA ILE A 34 -4.59 -12.65 13.09
C ILE A 34 -4.54 -14.17 12.98
N PHE A 35 -5.51 -14.79 12.32
CA PHE A 35 -5.55 -16.23 12.04
C PHE A 35 -4.73 -16.62 10.79
N SER A 36 -4.18 -15.66 10.07
CA SER A 36 -3.30 -15.95 8.92
C SER A 36 -1.91 -16.36 9.40
N ILE A 37 -1.43 -17.52 8.95
CA ILE A 37 -0.11 -18.05 9.30
C ILE A 37 0.69 -18.26 8.00
N PRO A 38 1.80 -17.52 7.77
CA PRO A 38 2.34 -16.44 8.62
C PRO A 38 1.53 -15.14 8.50
N ILE A 39 1.55 -14.31 9.55
CA ILE A 39 1.04 -12.93 9.49
C ILE A 39 1.93 -12.12 8.55
N GLN A 40 1.32 -11.45 7.59
CA GLN A 40 2.00 -10.58 6.64
C GLN A 40 1.60 -9.12 6.86
N TYR A 41 2.57 -8.23 6.76
CA TYR A 41 2.39 -6.79 6.75
C TYR A 41 2.25 -6.28 5.32
N TYR A 42 1.30 -5.38 5.12
CA TYR A 42 1.08 -4.65 3.89
C TYR A 42 1.73 -3.29 3.97
N PHE A 43 2.48 -2.96 2.93
CA PHE A 43 3.15 -1.69 2.77
C PHE A 43 2.84 -1.07 1.41
N VAL A 44 2.80 0.26 1.38
CA VAL A 44 3.00 1.03 0.15
C VAL A 44 4.42 1.57 0.15
N THR A 45 5.05 1.60 -1.02
CA THR A 45 6.44 2.04 -1.21
C THR A 45 6.47 3.43 -1.80
N THR A 46 7.60 4.13 -1.65
CA THR A 46 7.84 5.37 -2.39
C THR A 46 8.47 5.12 -3.76
N THR A 47 8.11 5.93 -4.76
CA THR A 47 8.78 6.00 -6.07
C THR A 47 9.30 7.41 -6.36
N ARG A 48 10.43 7.51 -7.07
CA ARG A 48 10.98 8.78 -7.59
C ARG A 48 10.50 9.09 -9.01
N GLN A 49 10.02 8.09 -9.74
CA GLN A 49 9.54 8.24 -11.11
C GLN A 49 8.02 8.11 -11.11
N LYS A 50 7.33 9.16 -11.58
CA LYS A 50 5.95 9.01 -12.07
C LYS A 50 6.03 8.17 -13.35
N THR A 51 5.98 6.85 -13.23
CA THR A 51 5.98 5.94 -14.39
C THR A 51 4.74 6.14 -15.27
N ARG A 52 3.73 6.85 -14.76
CA ARG A 52 2.60 7.36 -15.52
C ARG A 52 2.39 8.82 -15.17
N ILE A 53 2.08 9.64 -16.18
CA ILE A 53 1.52 10.99 -16.01
C ILE A 53 0.14 10.79 -15.39
N ILE A 54 0.12 10.52 -14.09
CA ILE A 54 -1.09 10.46 -13.28
C ILE A 54 -1.34 11.91 -12.92
N SER A 55 -2.41 12.43 -13.50
CA SER A 55 -2.88 13.76 -13.15
C SER A 55 -3.19 13.75 -11.64
N PRO A 56 -2.94 14.84 -10.89
CA PRO A 56 -3.30 14.90 -9.47
C PRO A 56 -4.77 14.55 -9.17
N LYS A 57 -5.64 14.59 -10.20
CA LYS A 57 -7.06 14.22 -10.13
C LYS A 57 -7.32 12.73 -9.94
N ASP A 58 -6.37 11.86 -10.25
CA ASP A 58 -6.61 10.41 -10.20
C ASP A 58 -6.45 9.85 -8.77
N GLY A 59 -5.90 10.64 -7.84
CA GLY A 59 -5.92 10.31 -6.40
C GLY A 59 -5.15 9.04 -6.05
N CYS A 60 -4.01 8.83 -6.72
CA CYS A 60 -3.31 7.56 -6.82
C CYS A 60 -1.87 7.57 -6.28
N SER A 61 -1.35 8.75 -5.94
CA SER A 61 -0.07 8.93 -5.28
C SER A 61 -0.03 10.25 -4.49
N LEU A 62 0.82 10.33 -3.47
CA LEU A 62 0.98 11.53 -2.64
C LEU A 62 2.43 11.98 -2.61
N LEU A 63 2.66 13.28 -2.83
CA LEU A 63 3.99 13.87 -2.76
C LEU A 63 4.47 13.93 -1.30
N THR A 64 5.72 13.53 -1.05
CA THR A 64 6.28 13.42 0.30
C THR A 64 6.91 14.69 0.85
N ASN A 65 7.01 15.76 0.05
CA ASN A 65 7.71 17.00 0.40
C ASN A 65 7.20 17.69 1.69
N LYS A 66 5.95 17.43 2.10
CA LYS A 66 5.37 17.94 3.35
C LYS A 66 5.83 17.20 4.61
N PHE A 67 6.59 16.12 4.48
CA PHE A 67 7.01 15.25 5.57
C PHE A 67 8.54 15.25 5.69
N SER A 68 9.06 15.72 6.83
CA SER A 68 10.49 15.92 7.07
C SER A 68 11.32 14.62 7.08
N PHE A 69 10.69 13.48 7.35
CA PHE A 69 11.35 12.17 7.45
C PHE A 69 11.63 11.50 6.09
N PHE A 70 11.20 12.10 4.97
CA PHE A 70 11.68 11.70 3.65
C PHE A 70 12.85 12.59 3.24
N THR A 71 14.03 12.01 3.08
CA THR A 71 15.25 12.76 2.71
C THR A 71 15.32 13.11 1.22
N SER A 72 14.27 12.81 0.45
CA SER A 72 14.16 13.18 -0.96
C SER A 72 12.70 13.30 -1.37
N ASN A 73 12.41 14.24 -2.28
CA ASN A 73 11.09 14.36 -2.89
C ASN A 73 10.75 13.08 -3.66
N CYS A 74 9.74 12.37 -3.19
CA CYS A 74 9.23 11.15 -3.79
C CYS A 74 7.70 11.13 -3.69
N TYR A 75 7.10 10.08 -4.24
CA TYR A 75 5.67 9.84 -4.19
C TYR A 75 5.40 8.56 -3.42
N ILE A 76 4.47 8.58 -2.47
CA ILE A 76 3.89 7.37 -1.91
C ILE A 76 2.99 6.78 -3.01
N ASP A 77 3.33 5.59 -3.50
CA ASP A 77 2.62 4.92 -4.58
C ASP A 77 1.70 3.84 -4.02
N PHE A 78 0.41 4.04 -4.22
CA PHE A 78 -0.63 3.08 -3.85
C PHE A 78 -1.49 2.69 -5.08
N GLU A 79 -1.01 2.93 -6.29
CA GLU A 79 -1.51 2.26 -7.48
C GLU A 79 -0.95 0.85 -7.60
N GLU A 80 0.30 0.63 -7.15
CA GLU A 80 0.90 -0.70 -7.19
C GLU A 80 0.28 -1.65 -6.16
N ARG A 81 0.48 -2.95 -6.38
CA ARG A 81 0.09 -3.98 -5.41
C ARG A 81 0.80 -3.72 -4.08
N PRO A 82 0.18 -4.03 -2.93
CA PRO A 82 0.82 -3.82 -1.65
C PRO A 82 2.09 -4.67 -1.59
N HIS A 83 3.18 -4.04 -1.17
CA HIS A 83 4.38 -4.76 -0.86
C HIS A 83 4.13 -5.56 0.42
N THR A 84 4.23 -6.88 0.32
CA THR A 84 3.79 -7.80 1.37
C THR A 84 5.01 -8.49 1.96
N ILE A 85 5.25 -8.31 3.26
CA ILE A 85 6.41 -8.85 3.97
C ILE A 85 5.94 -9.59 5.21
N ILE A 86 6.56 -10.73 5.53
CA ILE A 86 6.25 -11.46 6.76
C ILE A 86 6.55 -10.58 7.98
N LYS A 87 5.61 -10.51 8.92
CA LYS A 87 5.72 -9.71 10.16
C LYS A 87 7.06 -9.91 10.88
N SER A 88 7.47 -11.17 11.07
CA SER A 88 8.70 -11.49 11.79
C SER A 88 9.97 -11.06 11.05
N ILE A 89 9.94 -10.94 9.71
CA ILE A 89 11.07 -10.38 8.96
C ILE A 89 11.19 -8.91 9.30
N VAL A 90 10.08 -8.16 9.29
CA VAL A 90 10.10 -6.71 9.58
C VAL A 90 10.55 -6.44 11.01
N GLU A 91 9.96 -7.12 11.99
CA GLU A 91 10.19 -6.84 13.42
C GLU A 91 11.57 -7.26 13.94
N LYS A 92 12.25 -8.20 13.25
CA LYS A 92 13.57 -8.70 13.66
C LYS A 92 14.70 -8.11 12.81
N ASN A 93 14.41 -7.28 11.81
CA ASN A 93 15.43 -6.78 10.90
C ASN A 93 16.14 -5.54 11.46
N PRO A 94 17.45 -5.59 11.73
CA PRO A 94 18.19 -4.45 12.27
C PRO A 94 18.40 -3.32 11.24
N ASP A 95 18.22 -3.58 9.94
CA ASP A 95 18.32 -2.57 8.88
C ASP A 95 17.01 -1.79 8.66
N ILE A 96 15.96 -2.05 9.47
CA ILE A 96 14.67 -1.34 9.40
C ILE A 96 14.54 -0.39 10.59
N GLU A 97 14.28 0.89 10.29
CA GLU A 97 14.06 1.94 11.28
C GLU A 97 12.69 2.60 11.08
N LYS A 98 11.93 2.89 12.16
CA LYS A 98 10.78 3.80 12.09
C LYS A 98 11.31 5.23 12.02
N VAL A 99 10.96 5.96 10.97
CA VAL A 99 11.42 7.34 10.72
C VAL A 99 10.35 8.38 10.95
N GLY A 100 9.08 7.98 11.01
CA GLY A 100 7.98 8.91 11.19
C GLY A 100 6.62 8.23 11.13
N GLU A 101 5.59 9.05 11.03
CA GLU A 101 4.20 8.65 11.03
C GLU A 101 3.40 9.63 10.18
N LEU A 102 2.43 9.13 9.42
CA LEU A 102 1.54 9.97 8.61
C LEU A 102 0.34 10.44 9.43
N ASP A 103 -0.13 11.66 9.16
CA ASP A 103 -1.36 12.17 9.73
C ASP A 103 -2.61 11.42 9.21
N GLU A 104 -3.67 11.42 10.01
CA GLU A 104 -4.93 10.72 9.71
C GLU A 104 -5.55 11.14 8.37
N LYS A 105 -5.48 12.43 8.03
CA LYS A 105 -6.00 12.95 6.76
C LYS A 105 -5.29 12.29 5.58
N THR A 106 -3.96 12.20 5.63
CA THR A 106 -3.13 11.53 4.63
C THR A 106 -3.46 10.04 4.56
N LEU A 107 -3.68 9.39 5.70
CA LEU A 107 -4.05 7.97 5.76
C LEU A 107 -5.41 7.70 5.11
N LYS A 108 -6.40 8.57 5.35
CA LYS A 108 -7.71 8.53 4.68
C LYS A 108 -7.59 8.71 3.17
N GLU A 109 -6.71 9.59 2.70
CA GLU A 109 -6.42 9.76 1.27
C GLU A 109 -5.82 8.48 0.65
N ILE A 110 -4.80 7.90 1.29
CA ILE A 110 -4.17 6.64 0.87
C ILE A 110 -5.20 5.51 0.80
N TYR A 111 -5.98 5.32 1.86
CA TYR A 111 -7.01 4.29 1.94
C TYR A 111 -8.02 4.42 0.79
N ASN A 112 -8.48 5.64 0.51
CA ASN A 112 -9.43 5.89 -0.56
C ASN A 112 -8.88 5.54 -1.94
N GLY A 113 -7.58 5.78 -2.17
CA GLY A 113 -6.88 5.33 -3.37
C GLY A 113 -6.83 3.80 -3.48
N ILE A 114 -6.38 3.14 -2.40
CA ILE A 114 -6.30 1.68 -2.30
C ILE A 114 -7.67 1.02 -2.57
N ARG A 115 -8.73 1.55 -1.95
CA ARG A 115 -10.09 1.00 -2.04
C ARG A 115 -10.59 0.97 -3.49
N LYS A 116 -10.26 2.01 -4.26
CA LYS A 116 -10.64 2.19 -5.68
C LYS A 116 -9.71 1.45 -6.64
N SER A 117 -8.49 1.12 -6.21
CA SER A 117 -7.50 0.44 -7.04
C SER A 117 -7.91 -1.00 -7.39
N SER A 118 -7.79 -1.34 -8.67
CA SER A 118 -7.96 -2.71 -9.18
C SER A 118 -6.76 -3.61 -8.92
N ARG A 119 -5.64 -3.05 -8.44
CA ARG A 119 -4.43 -3.84 -8.15
C ARG A 119 -4.52 -4.58 -6.82
N TYR A 120 -5.36 -4.10 -5.90
CA TYR A 120 -5.56 -4.74 -4.60
C TYR A 120 -6.66 -5.80 -4.68
N SER A 121 -6.38 -6.98 -4.16
CA SER A 121 -7.40 -8.03 -4.01
C SER A 121 -8.50 -7.56 -3.07
N PHE A 122 -9.67 -8.20 -3.14
CA PHE A 122 -10.73 -7.93 -2.16
C PHE A 122 -10.27 -8.20 -0.73
N GLN A 123 -9.60 -9.34 -0.50
CA GLN A 123 -9.08 -9.71 0.81
C GLN A 123 -8.09 -8.68 1.35
N ALA A 124 -7.10 -8.24 0.56
CA ALA A 124 -6.14 -7.24 1.00
C ALA A 124 -6.82 -5.93 1.38
N ARG A 125 -7.81 -5.47 0.61
CA ARG A 125 -8.58 -4.26 0.96
C ARG A 125 -9.35 -4.44 2.27
N LEU A 126 -9.93 -5.61 2.51
CA LEU A 126 -10.66 -5.90 3.75
C LEU A 126 -9.73 -5.93 4.95
N ASP A 127 -8.56 -6.56 4.82
CA ASP A 127 -7.53 -6.64 5.86
C ASP A 127 -6.96 -5.25 6.20
N ILE A 128 -6.73 -4.42 5.17
CA ILE A 128 -6.32 -3.02 5.31
C ILE A 128 -7.42 -2.22 6.03
N TYR A 129 -8.67 -2.30 5.58
CA TYR A 129 -9.81 -1.64 6.25
C TYR A 129 -9.91 -2.01 7.73
N ASN A 130 -9.89 -3.31 8.04
CA ASN A 130 -9.95 -3.79 9.42
C ASN A 130 -8.75 -3.32 10.25
N SER A 131 -7.58 -3.15 9.63
CA SER A 131 -6.39 -2.62 10.31
C SER A 131 -6.50 -1.13 10.61
N PHE A 132 -7.10 -0.34 9.72
CA PHE A 132 -7.37 1.08 9.96
C PHE A 132 -8.39 1.28 11.09
N GLU A 133 -9.51 0.55 11.05
CA GLU A 133 -10.54 0.60 12.09
C GLU A 133 -9.98 0.21 13.47
N ARG A 134 -9.20 -0.87 13.53
CA ARG A 134 -8.55 -1.34 14.76
C ARG A 134 -7.62 -0.28 15.37
N ASP A 135 -6.92 0.47 14.53
CA ASP A 135 -5.96 1.49 14.96
C ASP A 135 -6.64 2.88 15.11
N GLY A 136 -7.98 2.94 15.09
CA GLY A 136 -8.77 4.13 15.42
C GLY A 136 -9.04 5.09 14.26
N ILE A 137 -8.70 4.72 13.02
CA ILE A 137 -8.99 5.52 11.83
C ILE A 137 -10.36 5.11 11.30
N THR A 138 -11.39 5.85 11.69
CA THR A 138 -12.80 5.56 11.39
C THR A 138 -13.32 6.37 10.19
N ASP A 139 -14.62 6.25 9.93
CA ASP A 139 -15.35 6.91 8.83
C ASP A 139 -14.87 6.49 7.44
N LEU A 140 -14.38 5.25 7.34
CA LEU A 140 -13.92 4.66 6.10
C LEU A 140 -15.03 3.85 5.42
N GLU A 141 -15.16 4.00 4.11
CA GLU A 141 -16.09 3.16 3.34
C GLU A 141 -15.53 1.73 3.26
N LYS A 142 -16.24 0.76 3.84
CA LYS A 142 -15.87 -0.66 3.82
C LYS A 142 -15.78 -1.19 2.38
N PRO A 143 -14.77 -2.00 2.01
CA PRO A 143 -14.70 -2.56 0.68
C PRO A 143 -15.85 -3.54 0.42
N VAL A 144 -16.47 -3.42 -0.76
CA VAL A 144 -17.56 -4.29 -1.21
C VAL A 144 -17.05 -5.26 -2.26
N PHE A 145 -17.40 -6.54 -2.13
CA PHE A 145 -17.07 -7.54 -3.13
C PHE A 145 -17.89 -7.31 -4.40
N LYS A 146 -17.24 -6.88 -5.47
CA LYS A 146 -17.86 -6.76 -6.79
C LYS A 146 -17.64 -8.08 -7.55
N ARG A 147 -18.67 -8.91 -7.66
CA ARG A 147 -18.67 -10.02 -8.63
C ARG A 147 -18.56 -9.41 -10.03
N SER A 148 -17.50 -9.72 -10.76
CA SER A 148 -17.42 -9.40 -12.17
C SER A 148 -18.56 -10.12 -12.88
N GLY A 149 -19.56 -9.37 -13.36
CA GLY A 149 -20.68 -9.93 -14.09
C GLY A 149 -20.17 -10.70 -15.31
N THR A 150 -20.45 -11.99 -15.36
CA THR A 150 -20.23 -12.82 -16.53
C THR A 150 -21.06 -12.24 -17.67
N LYS A 151 -20.45 -11.46 -18.57
CA LYS A 151 -21.10 -11.16 -19.86
C LYS A 151 -21.15 -12.47 -20.63
N LEU A 152 -22.27 -13.19 -20.49
CA LEU A 152 -22.65 -14.29 -21.38
C LEU A 152 -22.61 -13.76 -22.81
N ARG A 153 -21.52 -14.10 -23.50
CA ARG A 153 -21.29 -13.78 -24.91
C ARG A 153 -22.34 -14.58 -25.68
N LYS A 154 -23.48 -13.95 -26.00
CA LYS A 154 -24.49 -14.54 -26.90
C LYS A 154 -23.78 -14.83 -28.22
N LYS A 155 -23.50 -16.11 -28.50
CA LYS A 155 -23.10 -16.56 -29.84
C LYS A 155 -24.25 -16.21 -30.78
N LYS A 156 -24.05 -15.22 -31.66
CA LYS A 156 -24.88 -15.07 -32.85
C LYS A 156 -24.69 -16.35 -33.68
N LYS A 157 -25.74 -17.16 -33.79
CA LYS A 157 -25.85 -18.12 -34.89
C LYS A 157 -26.15 -17.28 -36.14
N SER A 158 -25.23 -17.28 -37.09
CA SER A 158 -25.47 -16.88 -38.47
C SER A 158 -26.38 -17.92 -39.12
N ASN A 159 -27.46 -17.45 -39.76
CA ASN A 159 -28.29 -18.25 -40.66
C ASN A 159 -27.53 -18.59 -41.94
#